data_AF-A0A8T6Q1A8-F1
#
_entry.id   AF-A0A8T6Q1A8-F1
#
_cell.length_a   1.000
_cell.length_b   1.000
_cell.length_c   1.000
_cell.angle_alpha   90.00
_cell.angle_beta   90.00
_cell.angle_gamma   90.00
#
_symmetry.space_group_name_H-M   'P 1'
#
loop_
_entity.id
_entity.type
_entity.pdbx_description
1 polymer ?
#
loop_
_entity_poly.entity_id
_entity_poly.type
_entity_poly.pdbx_seq_one_letter_code
_entity_poly.pdbx_strand_id
1 'polypeptide(L)'
;NLSPQQPLPDKAPEMGGGPTGDSDDDLKTLLKALLAKLEGNATGDNDNKPDDNPTGDGEDDEEETTITGDSAWRAEVIMPGIDLSRKVKPTAFKRDVLAAADKTLVRQVVGDADIRKLPKQSVDMAFNAVSEIAKGRNTRSTTGDAQRPNMGMTSIASLNKQNADFWSNRKG
;
A
#
# COMPACT_ATOMS: atom_id res chain seq x y z
N ASN A 1 58.38 -0.28 -18.54
CA ASN A 1 58.45 -0.11 -17.07
C ASN A 1 57.84 1.23 -16.69
N LEU A 2 56.52 1.29 -16.54
CA LEU A 2 55.88 2.40 -15.83
C LEU A 2 55.51 1.88 -14.44
N SER A 3 56.28 2.30 -13.44
CA SER A 3 55.93 2.08 -12.04
C SER A 3 54.68 2.91 -11.71
N PRO A 4 53.71 2.39 -10.94
CA PRO A 4 52.53 3.16 -10.56
C PRO A 4 52.93 4.30 -9.61
N GLN A 5 52.80 5.53 -10.09
CA GLN A 5 52.94 6.75 -9.29
C GLN A 5 51.60 7.05 -8.64
N GLN A 6 51.34 6.37 -7.51
CA GLN A 6 50.72 6.90 -6.30
C GLN A 6 50.42 5.71 -5.37
N PRO A 7 50.87 5.74 -4.10
CA PRO A 7 50.41 4.75 -3.13
C PRO A 7 48.90 4.94 -2.92
N LEU A 8 48.16 3.83 -2.85
CA LEU A 8 46.76 3.84 -2.45
C LEU A 8 46.64 4.50 -1.05
N PRO A 9 45.57 5.28 -0.80
CA PRO A 9 45.40 5.95 0.47
C PRO A 9 45.27 4.94 1.62
N ASP A 10 46.27 4.93 2.51
CA ASP A 10 46.24 4.23 3.78
C ASP A 10 45.49 5.07 4.82
N LYS A 11 44.19 4.85 4.98
CA LYS A 11 43.44 4.80 6.28
C LYS A 11 41.94 4.95 6.10
N ALA A 12 41.25 4.47 7.13
CA ALA A 12 39.82 4.42 7.35
C ALA A 12 39.01 5.63 6.81
N PRO A 13 37.77 5.41 6.37
CA PRO A 13 36.91 6.44 5.78
C PRO A 13 36.72 7.63 6.74
N GLU A 14 36.96 8.85 6.24
CA GLU A 14 36.76 10.11 7.00
C GLU A 14 35.28 10.44 7.26
N MET A 15 34.35 9.76 6.61
CA MET A 15 32.93 9.83 6.93
C MET A 15 32.63 8.76 7.96
N GLY A 16 32.44 9.15 9.22
CA GLY A 16 32.25 8.29 10.40
C GLY A 16 31.03 7.38 10.38
N GLY A 17 30.91 6.51 9.38
CA GLY A 17 30.06 5.34 9.38
C GLY A 17 30.93 4.12 9.65
N GLY A 18 30.76 3.51 10.81
CA GLY A 18 31.22 2.14 11.01
C GLY A 18 30.58 1.20 9.99
N PRO A 19 31.07 -0.05 9.87
CA PRO A 19 30.35 -1.10 9.17
C PRO A 19 28.90 -1.09 9.67
N THR A 20 27.92 -0.99 8.77
CA THR A 20 26.52 -1.12 9.14
C THR A 20 26.36 -2.44 9.86
N GLY A 21 26.05 -2.37 11.16
CA GLY A 21 26.01 -3.50 12.07
C GLY A 21 24.82 -4.41 11.83
N ASP A 22 24.58 -4.81 10.59
CA ASP A 22 23.62 -5.85 10.27
C ASP A 22 24.28 -7.20 10.53
N SER A 23 24.56 -7.47 11.81
CA SER A 23 25.07 -8.77 12.26
C SER A 23 23.88 -9.72 12.40
N ASP A 24 24.03 -10.97 11.97
CA ASP A 24 23.00 -12.02 12.01
C ASP A 24 22.33 -12.21 13.40
N ASP A 25 23.00 -11.74 14.46
CA ASP A 25 22.52 -11.79 15.83
C ASP A 25 21.38 -10.79 16.11
N ASP A 26 21.31 -9.67 15.40
CA ASP A 26 20.20 -8.71 15.54
C ASP A 26 18.93 -9.27 14.91
N LEU A 27 19.04 -9.95 13.76
CA LEU A 27 17.92 -10.65 13.13
C LEU A 27 17.37 -11.78 14.02
N LYS A 28 18.25 -12.57 14.65
CA LYS A 28 17.83 -13.62 15.59
C LYS A 28 17.16 -13.04 16.84
N THR A 29 17.64 -11.89 17.31
CA THR A 29 17.06 -11.20 18.47
C THR A 29 15.67 -10.68 18.16
N LEU A 30 15.48 -10.06 16.98
CA LEU A 30 14.16 -9.62 16.51
C LEU A 30 13.20 -10.79 16.29
N LEU A 31 13.68 -11.90 15.73
CA LEU A 31 12.85 -13.10 15.52
C LEU A 31 12.43 -13.73 16.86
N LYS A 32 13.33 -13.79 17.84
CA LYS A 32 12.99 -14.25 19.21
C LYS A 32 12.01 -13.31 19.90
N ALA A 33 12.16 -11.99 19.73
CA ALA A 33 11.23 -11.01 20.29
C ALA A 33 9.82 -11.13 19.69
N LEU A 34 9.73 -11.37 18.37
CA LEU A 34 8.47 -11.64 17.68
C LEU A 34 7.82 -12.95 18.16
N LEU A 35 8.60 -14.02 18.30
CA LEU A 35 8.09 -15.31 18.78
C LEU A 35 7.60 -15.22 20.23
N ALA A 36 8.36 -14.56 21.11
CA ALA A 36 7.95 -14.34 22.50
C ALA A 36 6.67 -13.50 22.59
N LYS A 37 6.50 -12.52 21.70
CA LYS A 37 5.26 -11.71 21.62
C LYS A 37 4.08 -12.50 21.08
N LEU A 38 4.31 -13.48 20.21
CA LEU A 38 3.28 -14.38 19.68
C LEU A 38 2.86 -15.43 20.72
N GLU A 39 3.82 -16.00 21.47
CA GLU A 39 3.57 -16.98 22.53
C GLU A 39 2.95 -16.35 23.79
N GLY A 40 3.29 -15.08 24.09
CA GLY A 40 2.69 -14.33 25.20
C GLY A 40 1.24 -13.88 24.96
N ASN A 41 0.72 -14.06 23.74
CA ASN A 41 -0.64 -13.72 23.34
C ASN A 41 -1.53 -14.96 23.23
N ALA A 42 -1.34 -15.95 24.12
CA ALA A 42 -2.32 -16.98 24.39
C ALA A 42 -3.57 -16.32 24.97
N THR A 43 -4.46 -15.89 24.07
CA THR A 43 -5.80 -15.41 24.35
C THR A 43 -6.47 -16.39 25.32
N GLY A 44 -6.77 -15.89 26.52
CA GLY A 44 -7.49 -16.64 27.53
C GLY A 44 -8.80 -17.16 26.98
N ASP A 45 -9.04 -18.44 27.24
CA ASP A 45 -10.31 -19.11 27.44
C ASP A 45 -11.56 -18.34 26.99
N ASN A 46 -11.96 -18.57 25.74
CA ASN A 46 -13.22 -18.07 25.21
C ASN A 46 -14.31 -19.12 25.49
N ASP A 47 -14.65 -19.27 26.77
CA ASP A 47 -15.79 -20.08 27.25
C ASP A 47 -17.11 -19.30 27.04
N ASN A 48 -17.24 -18.66 25.88
CA ASN A 48 -18.47 -17.98 25.46
C ASN A 48 -19.08 -18.78 24.32
N LYS A 49 -20.36 -19.16 24.51
CA LYS A 49 -21.20 -19.78 23.49
C LYS A 49 -21.06 -19.02 22.16
N PRO A 50 -21.18 -19.71 21.01
CA PRO A 50 -21.19 -19.02 19.73
C PRO A 50 -22.45 -18.15 19.69
N ASP A 51 -22.27 -16.85 19.95
CA ASP A 51 -23.27 -15.87 19.57
C ASP A 51 -23.13 -15.70 18.05
N ASP A 52 -24.26 -15.85 17.35
CA ASP A 52 -24.37 -16.00 15.90
C ASP A 52 -24.10 -14.69 15.12
N ASN A 53 -23.31 -13.78 15.69
CA ASN A 53 -23.02 -12.47 15.13
C ASN A 53 -21.51 -12.28 14.93
N PRO A 54 -20.94 -12.70 13.79
CA PRO A 54 -19.53 -12.49 13.47
C PRO A 54 -19.16 -11.00 13.22
N THR A 55 -20.12 -10.10 13.40
CA THR A 55 -20.02 -8.64 13.24
C THR A 55 -20.33 -7.86 14.52
N GLY A 56 -20.56 -8.53 15.66
CA GLY A 56 -20.88 -7.92 16.95
C GLY A 56 -19.68 -7.23 17.64
N ASP A 57 -18.91 -6.42 16.91
CA ASP A 57 -17.73 -5.69 17.40
C ASP A 57 -18.10 -4.27 17.85
N GLY A 58 -19.14 -4.14 18.67
CA GLY A 58 -19.49 -2.88 19.36
C GLY A 58 -19.81 -1.68 18.45
N GLU A 59 -20.02 -1.88 17.16
CA GLU A 59 -20.39 -0.80 16.24
C GLU A 59 -21.77 -0.27 16.53
N ASP A 60 -22.68 -1.14 16.95
CA ASP A 60 -23.98 -0.71 17.42
C ASP A 60 -23.88 0.21 18.65
N ASP A 61 -22.79 0.10 19.41
CA ASP A 61 -22.49 0.93 20.58
C ASP A 61 -21.65 2.19 20.26
N GLU A 62 -21.22 2.40 19.00
CA GLU A 62 -20.49 3.61 18.61
C GLU A 62 -21.38 4.85 18.56
N GLU A 63 -20.88 5.96 19.08
CA GLU A 63 -21.54 7.26 18.94
C GLU A 63 -21.40 7.79 17.50
N GLU A 64 -22.49 8.35 17.00
CA GLU A 64 -22.49 9.07 15.73
C GLU A 64 -21.70 10.37 15.86
N THR A 65 -20.57 10.43 15.17
CA THR A 65 -19.68 11.59 15.20
C THR A 65 -19.49 12.13 13.79
N THR A 66 -19.21 13.44 13.69
CA THR A 66 -18.78 14.01 12.41
C THR A 66 -17.37 13.51 12.13
N ILE A 67 -17.14 12.92 10.96
CA ILE A 67 -15.82 12.40 10.60
C ILE A 67 -14.91 13.58 10.23
N THR A 68 -13.86 13.79 11.02
CA THR A 68 -12.93 14.90 10.84
C THR A 68 -11.47 14.45 10.81
N GLY A 69 -10.59 15.34 10.34
CA GLY A 69 -9.13 15.17 10.37
C GLY A 69 -8.65 14.01 9.51
N ASP A 70 -7.94 13.09 10.14
CA ASP A 70 -7.20 12.00 9.49
C ASP A 70 -8.10 11.01 8.74
N SER A 71 -9.26 10.66 9.32
CA SER A 71 -10.22 9.75 8.70
C SER A 71 -10.92 10.40 7.51
N ALA A 72 -11.24 11.69 7.62
CA ALA A 72 -11.82 12.47 6.54
C ALA A 72 -10.86 12.59 5.35
N TRP A 73 -9.60 12.92 5.62
CA TRP A 73 -8.60 13.02 4.57
C TRP A 73 -8.31 11.67 3.90
N ARG A 74 -8.19 10.58 4.66
CA ARG A 74 -8.02 9.23 4.10
C ARG A 74 -9.22 8.84 3.23
N ALA A 75 -10.44 9.16 3.65
CA ALA A 75 -11.63 8.88 2.85
C ALA A 75 -11.59 9.63 1.51
N GLU A 76 -11.24 10.91 1.51
CA GLU A 76 -11.11 11.72 0.29
C GLU A 76 -10.02 11.19 -0.66
N VAL A 77 -8.91 10.70 -0.11
CA VAL A 77 -7.84 10.06 -0.89
C VAL A 77 -8.33 8.78 -1.58
N ILE A 78 -9.11 7.96 -0.87
CA ILE A 78 -9.65 6.69 -1.37
C ILE A 78 -10.72 6.97 -2.43
N MET A 79 -11.69 7.83 -2.11
CA MET A 79 -12.82 8.20 -2.94
C MET A 79 -13.07 9.72 -2.85
N PRO A 80 -12.67 10.48 -3.87
CA PRO A 80 -12.87 11.93 -3.88
C PRO A 80 -14.34 12.33 -3.86
N GLY A 81 -14.66 13.45 -3.21
CA GLY A 81 -16.01 14.02 -3.17
C GLY A 81 -16.94 13.35 -2.17
N ILE A 82 -16.39 12.77 -1.09
CA ILE A 82 -17.21 12.16 -0.04
C ILE A 82 -17.87 13.22 0.85
N ASP A 83 -19.12 12.99 1.24
CA ASP A 83 -19.85 13.89 2.13
C ASP A 83 -19.50 13.62 3.60
N LEU A 84 -18.71 14.52 4.17
CA LEU A 84 -18.24 14.47 5.57
C LEU A 84 -19.13 15.23 6.54
N SER A 85 -20.17 15.91 6.06
CA SER A 85 -21.04 16.75 6.91
C SER A 85 -21.94 15.95 7.85
N ARG A 86 -22.13 14.66 7.53
CA ARG A 86 -23.02 13.76 8.25
C ARG A 86 -22.38 13.23 9.53
N LYS A 87 -23.19 13.11 10.58
CA LYS A 87 -22.82 12.34 11.76
C LYS A 87 -23.07 10.87 11.45
N VAL A 88 -22.03 10.07 11.58
CA VAL A 88 -22.07 8.64 11.27
C VAL A 88 -21.18 7.91 12.26
N LYS A 89 -21.43 6.62 12.44
CA LYS A 89 -20.56 5.77 13.24
C LYS A 89 -19.23 5.59 12.49
N PRO A 90 -18.07 5.82 13.13
CA PRO A 90 -16.78 5.76 12.46
C PRO A 90 -16.52 4.46 11.69
N THR A 91 -16.91 3.31 12.27
CA THR A 91 -16.64 2.02 11.65
C THR A 91 -17.59 1.76 10.47
N ALA A 92 -18.87 2.13 10.59
CA ALA A 92 -19.83 2.09 9.49
C ALA A 92 -19.39 3.00 8.32
N PHE A 93 -18.92 4.22 8.62
CA PHE A 93 -18.38 5.13 7.62
C PHE A 93 -17.21 4.53 6.85
N LYS A 94 -16.23 3.94 7.55
CA LYS A 94 -15.07 3.31 6.88
C LYS A 94 -15.51 2.16 5.98
N ARG A 95 -16.51 1.36 6.39
CA ARG A 95 -17.08 0.32 5.53
C ARG A 95 -17.74 0.89 4.29
N ASP A 96 -18.52 1.95 4.44
CA ASP A 96 -19.19 2.59 3.30
C ASP A 96 -18.16 3.17 2.31
N VAL A 97 -17.11 3.82 2.82
CA VAL A 97 -16.00 4.30 1.99
C VAL A 97 -15.34 3.14 1.24
N LEU A 98 -14.99 2.07 1.95
CA LEU A 98 -14.35 0.89 1.34
C LEU A 98 -15.27 0.14 0.37
N ALA A 99 -16.57 0.11 0.62
CA ALA A 99 -17.55 -0.53 -0.26
C ALA A 99 -17.81 0.29 -1.55
N ALA A 100 -17.74 1.62 -1.45
CA ALA A 100 -17.90 2.53 -2.58
C ALA A 100 -16.59 2.77 -3.36
N ALA A 101 -15.44 2.45 -2.76
CA ALA A 101 -14.13 2.59 -3.37
C ALA A 101 -13.90 1.64 -4.56
N ASP A 102 -12.77 1.85 -5.24
CA ASP A 102 -12.31 0.98 -6.31
C ASP A 102 -12.13 -0.46 -5.82
N LYS A 103 -12.96 -1.37 -6.33
CA LYS A 103 -12.95 -2.79 -5.95
C LYS A 103 -11.59 -3.45 -6.18
N THR A 104 -10.83 -3.03 -7.19
CA THR A 104 -9.51 -3.62 -7.45
C THR A 104 -8.51 -3.27 -6.36
N LEU A 105 -8.57 -2.02 -5.89
CA LEU A 105 -7.73 -1.51 -4.81
C LEU A 105 -8.08 -2.18 -3.48
N VAL A 106 -9.37 -2.27 -3.17
CA VAL A 106 -9.83 -2.86 -1.91
C VAL A 106 -9.54 -4.37 -1.88
N ARG A 107 -9.73 -5.06 -3.01
CA ARG A 107 -9.41 -6.49 -3.14
C ARG A 107 -7.93 -6.81 -2.93
N GLN A 108 -7.01 -5.88 -3.21
CA GLN A 108 -5.58 -6.08 -2.91
C GLN A 108 -5.30 -6.19 -1.40
N VAL A 109 -6.18 -5.62 -0.57
CA VAL A 109 -6.00 -5.56 0.88
C VAL A 109 -6.84 -6.62 1.60
N VAL A 110 -8.14 -6.72 1.27
CA VAL A 110 -9.08 -7.64 1.96
C VAL A 110 -9.41 -8.90 1.15
N GLY A 111 -8.88 -9.04 -0.06
CA GLY A 111 -9.22 -10.15 -0.96
C GLY A 111 -10.68 -10.11 -1.40
N ASP A 112 -11.28 -11.29 -1.53
CA ASP A 112 -12.70 -11.46 -1.88
C ASP A 112 -13.63 -11.40 -0.65
N ALA A 113 -13.12 -10.97 0.51
CA ALA A 113 -13.92 -10.85 1.72
C ALA A 113 -14.98 -9.74 1.61
N ASP A 114 -16.18 -10.01 2.15
CA ASP A 114 -17.22 -9.00 2.26
C ASP A 114 -16.90 -8.03 3.40
N ILE A 115 -16.61 -6.78 3.03
CA ILE A 115 -16.24 -5.69 3.96
C ILE A 115 -17.29 -5.51 5.05
N ARG A 116 -18.58 -5.75 4.74
CA ARG A 116 -19.68 -5.64 5.70
C ARG A 116 -19.63 -6.68 6.82
N LYS A 117 -18.90 -7.77 6.61
CA LYS A 117 -18.79 -8.89 7.55
C LYS A 117 -17.45 -8.97 8.25
N LEU A 118 -16.52 -8.08 7.93
CA LEU A 118 -15.22 -8.02 8.58
C LEU A 118 -15.35 -7.44 9.99
N PRO A 119 -14.54 -7.88 10.97
CA PRO A 119 -14.49 -7.24 12.29
C PRO A 119 -13.91 -5.82 12.18
N LYS A 120 -14.19 -4.95 13.17
CA LYS A 120 -13.81 -3.53 13.15
C LYS A 120 -12.31 -3.34 12.96
N GLN A 121 -11.50 -4.15 13.64
CA GLN A 121 -10.05 -4.10 13.51
C GLN A 121 -9.60 -4.34 12.05
N SER A 122 -10.22 -5.28 11.36
CA SER A 122 -9.93 -5.56 9.95
C SER A 122 -10.38 -4.43 9.05
N VAL A 123 -11.53 -3.80 9.33
CA VAL A 123 -12.02 -2.62 8.60
C VAL A 123 -11.06 -1.43 8.77
N ASP A 124 -10.59 -1.19 9.99
CA ASP A 124 -9.65 -0.11 10.29
C ASP A 124 -8.30 -0.30 9.61
N MET A 125 -7.77 -1.52 9.65
CA MET A 125 -6.55 -1.88 8.93
C MET A 125 -6.73 -1.73 7.42
N ALA A 126 -7.85 -2.22 6.88
CA ALA A 126 -8.15 -2.12 5.47
C ALA A 126 -8.26 -0.66 5.02
N PHE A 127 -8.97 0.16 5.78
CA PHE A 127 -9.14 1.58 5.50
C PHE A 127 -7.80 2.30 5.45
N ASN A 128 -6.91 2.05 6.41
CA ASN A 128 -5.58 2.64 6.42
C ASN A 128 -4.73 2.15 5.23
N ALA A 129 -4.66 0.84 5.00
CA ALA A 129 -3.86 0.27 3.91
C ALA A 129 -4.34 0.73 2.52
N VAL A 130 -5.66 0.70 2.29
CA VAL A 130 -6.27 1.19 1.04
C VAL A 130 -5.97 2.67 0.85
N SER A 131 -5.99 3.48 1.92
CA SER A 131 -5.62 4.90 1.82
C SER A 131 -4.17 5.10 1.39
N GLU A 132 -3.22 4.33 1.91
CA GLU A 132 -1.80 4.47 1.52
C GLU A 132 -1.56 4.03 0.07
N ILE A 133 -2.21 2.94 -0.38
CA ILE A 133 -2.11 2.51 -1.78
C ILE A 133 -2.78 3.54 -2.71
N ALA A 134 -3.93 4.09 -2.31
CA ALA A 134 -4.62 5.15 -3.04
C ALA A 134 -3.75 6.41 -3.17
N LYS A 135 -3.06 6.84 -2.11
CA LYS A 135 -2.07 7.94 -2.20
C LYS A 135 -1.02 7.63 -3.24
N GLY A 136 -0.42 6.44 -3.19
CA GLY A 136 0.59 6.00 -4.14
C GLY A 136 0.07 6.05 -5.58
N ARG A 137 -1.19 5.66 -5.82
CA ARG A 137 -1.83 5.80 -7.14
C ARG A 137 -1.98 7.26 -7.55
N ASN A 138 -2.40 8.13 -6.63
CA ASN A 138 -2.70 9.53 -6.91
C ASN A 138 -1.44 10.40 -7.07
N THR A 139 -0.31 10.01 -6.48
CA THR A 139 0.97 10.75 -6.55
C THR A 139 1.98 10.13 -7.51
N ARG A 140 1.71 8.94 -8.07
CA ARG A 140 2.59 8.32 -9.06
C ARG A 140 2.57 9.14 -10.33
N SER A 141 3.62 9.95 -10.53
CA SER A 141 3.93 10.54 -11.83
C SER A 141 3.87 9.44 -12.88
N THR A 142 2.95 9.55 -13.82
CA THR A 142 2.86 8.61 -14.92
C THR A 142 4.13 8.79 -15.75
N THR A 143 5.15 7.98 -15.50
CA THR A 143 6.32 7.90 -16.38
C THR A 143 5.80 7.61 -17.79
N GLY A 144 6.37 8.27 -18.82
CA GLY A 144 5.80 8.27 -20.17
C GLY A 144 5.56 6.89 -20.81
N ASP A 145 6.11 5.83 -20.23
CA ASP A 145 5.86 4.45 -20.59
C ASP A 145 4.46 3.96 -20.15
N ALA A 146 3.97 4.39 -18.99
CA ALA A 146 2.62 4.08 -18.48
C ALA A 146 1.49 4.87 -19.18
N GLN A 147 1.84 5.93 -19.94
CA GLN A 147 0.90 6.69 -20.79
C GLN A 147 0.65 6.07 -22.16
N ARG A 148 1.14 4.85 -22.42
CA ARG A 148 0.85 4.11 -23.66
C ARG A 148 -0.12 2.96 -23.41
N PRO A 149 -1.39 3.20 -23.01
CA PRO A 149 -2.38 2.14 -22.83
C PRO A 149 -2.81 1.47 -24.16
N ASN A 150 -2.22 1.87 -25.30
CA ASN A 150 -2.60 1.36 -26.61
C ASN A 150 -1.43 1.15 -27.60
N MET A 151 -0.19 0.91 -27.13
CA MET A 151 0.77 0.17 -27.98
C MET A 151 0.47 -1.33 -27.88
N GLY A 152 -0.76 -1.71 -28.24
CA GLY A 152 -1.03 -3.06 -28.66
C GLY A 152 -0.05 -3.35 -29.79
N MET A 153 0.81 -4.35 -29.56
CA MET A 153 1.84 -4.88 -30.47
C MET A 153 1.77 -4.24 -31.85
N THR A 154 2.52 -3.15 -32.08
CA THR A 154 2.75 -2.69 -33.44
C THR A 154 3.48 -3.84 -34.11
N SER A 155 2.76 -4.66 -34.87
CA SER A 155 3.34 -5.80 -35.58
C SER A 155 4.56 -5.30 -36.36
N ILE A 156 5.60 -6.12 -36.51
CA ILE A 156 6.83 -5.74 -37.22
C ILE A 156 6.51 -5.14 -38.60
N ALA A 157 5.44 -5.62 -39.25
CA ALA A 157 4.91 -5.06 -40.49
C ALA A 157 4.43 -3.60 -40.37
N SER A 158 3.73 -3.24 -39.29
CA SER A 158 3.29 -1.86 -39.04
C SER A 158 4.46 -0.90 -38.78
N LEU A 159 5.49 -1.35 -38.07
CA LEU A 159 6.72 -0.57 -37.85
C LEU A 159 7.51 -0.38 -39.15
N ASN A 160 7.64 -1.44 -39.95
CA ASN A 160 8.32 -1.36 -41.24
C ASN A 160 7.60 -0.43 -42.21
N LYS A 161 6.26 -0.41 -42.21
CA LYS A 161 5.46 0.51 -43.02
C LYS A 161 5.68 1.97 -42.59
N GLN A 162 5.59 2.26 -41.29
CA GLN A 162 5.87 3.60 -40.76
C GLN A 162 7.30 4.07 -41.08
N ASN A 163 8.29 3.19 -40.99
CA ASN A 163 9.67 3.50 -41.37
C ASN A 163 9.81 3.75 -42.87
N ALA A 164 9.16 2.94 -43.73
CA ALA A 164 9.17 3.15 -45.17
C ALA A 164 8.53 4.51 -45.55
N ASP A 165 7.39 4.84 -44.95
CA ASP A 165 6.70 6.11 -45.17
C ASP A 165 7.58 7.29 -44.72
N PHE A 166 8.24 7.18 -43.57
CA PHE A 166 9.17 8.17 -43.04
C PHE A 166 10.39 8.43 -43.96
N TRP A 167 10.98 7.37 -44.53
CA TRP A 167 12.11 7.50 -45.46
C TRP A 167 11.69 7.95 -46.86
N SER A 168 10.47 7.61 -47.29
CA SER A 168 9.93 8.03 -48.60
C SER A 168 9.70 9.55 -48.66
N ASN A 169 9.22 10.15 -47.57
CA ASN A 169 8.96 11.59 -47.47
C ASN A 169 10.23 12.42 -47.19
N ARG A 170 11.40 11.78 -47.05
CA ARG A 170 12.70 12.44 -46.84
C ARG A 170 13.60 12.45 -48.07
N LYS A 171 13.15 11.93 -49.21
CA LYS A 171 13.87 12.09 -50.49
C LYS A 171 13.55 13.46 -51.09
N GLY A 172 14.25 14.47 -50.60
CA GLY A 172 14.67 15.61 -51.43
C GLY A 172 15.90 15.23 -52.24
#